data_AF-A0A367KD34-F1
#
_entry.id   AF-A0A367KD34-F1
#
_cell.length_a   1.000
_cell.length_b   1.000
_cell.length_c   1.000
_cell.angle_alpha   90.00
_cell.angle_beta   90.00
_cell.angle_gamma   90.00
#
_symmetry.space_group_name_H-M   'P 1'
#
loop_
_entity.id
_entity.type
_entity.pdbx_description
1 polymer ?
#
loop_
_entity_poly.entity_id
_entity_poly.type
_entity_poly.pdbx_seq_one_letter_code
_entity_poly.pdbx_strand_id
1 'polypeptide(L)'
;MFPIHIEQYPASFYHRSQPQFSLDDYVQLQLVLAQEQAQRQQAAAFKAYQRQKKEQRRLERAMYKLQVMAEVQRRREQEELAIQAYYAAKREQQRQKWLVQQQQEYLRCKQAQEEQKAYYQALIEKQLEQYRMHALEQQLKSNELMHPSHVKQCPFTEEEVESDAESESETDEKLKSLVKMIFGYEEEQEFEVEQEEQEQEEQEAFEQPEEQQNMTMDELIDYVSKKAQELDNSDHEEEQEDTMDFEHIADDEADSMDHEMSESEEVPVLINSNGSVQDLVNEILEEASDDDEDEDEIFSEDPVKVAKLDALNRIEQELDEVRQKHEDHILHGTLKFPEIEEGRSTSPETLSATSAENKEFLGYEDQIMKLLLKLDTIDSEGDEEIRNKRKSLVKQAERMLETLDEFKQKEWERISCSSHSDNGEDDF
;
A
#
# COMPACT_ATOMS: atom_id res chain seq x y z
N MET A 1 9.00 -40.70 56.92
CA MET A 1 9.77 -41.57 57.83
C MET A 1 8.83 -42.68 58.31
N PHE A 2 8.90 -43.87 57.70
CA PHE A 2 8.08 -45.01 58.09
C PHE A 2 8.95 -46.05 58.83
N PRO A 3 8.48 -46.60 59.97
CA PRO A 3 9.28 -47.52 60.77
C PRO A 3 9.31 -48.91 60.13
N ILE A 4 10.52 -49.42 59.92
CA ILE A 4 10.77 -50.77 59.41
C ILE A 4 10.61 -51.75 60.57
N HIS A 5 9.51 -52.51 60.57
CA HIS A 5 9.35 -53.65 61.48
C HIS A 5 10.17 -54.84 60.98
N ILE A 6 11.24 -55.15 61.71
CA ILE A 6 12.05 -56.35 61.52
C ILE A 6 11.39 -57.49 62.29
N GLU A 7 10.59 -58.30 61.59
CA GLU A 7 10.08 -59.57 62.12
C GLU A 7 11.23 -60.58 62.18
N GLN A 8 11.59 -60.98 63.41
CA GLN A 8 12.54 -62.07 63.67
C GLN A 8 11.82 -63.41 63.47
N TYR A 9 12.01 -64.03 62.31
CA TYR A 9 11.54 -65.39 62.07
C TYR A 9 12.50 -66.44 62.68
N PRO A 10 11.98 -67.52 63.27
CA PRO A 10 12.78 -68.54 63.95
C PRO A 10 13.57 -69.41 62.97
N ALA A 11 14.86 -69.56 63.27
CA ALA A 11 15.80 -70.42 62.55
C ALA A 11 15.42 -71.90 62.69
N SER A 12 14.62 -72.40 61.75
CA SER A 12 14.40 -73.82 61.55
C SER A 12 15.53 -74.38 60.69
N PHE A 13 16.45 -75.10 61.34
CA PHE A 13 17.53 -75.86 60.70
C PHE A 13 16.93 -77.01 59.87
N TYR A 14 16.58 -76.73 58.62
CA TYR A 14 16.39 -77.76 57.61
C TYR A 14 17.78 -78.17 57.10
N HIS A 15 18.23 -79.38 57.45
CA HIS A 15 19.28 -80.08 56.72
C HIS A 15 18.76 -80.37 55.30
N ARG A 16 18.91 -79.38 54.42
CA ARG A 16 18.60 -79.46 53.00
C ARG A 16 19.68 -80.34 52.39
N SER A 17 19.33 -81.58 52.06
CA SER A 17 20.09 -82.46 51.19
C SER A 17 20.53 -81.65 49.98
N GLN A 18 21.84 -81.42 49.83
CA GLN A 18 22.34 -80.70 48.67
C GLN A 18 22.09 -81.58 47.44
N PRO A 19 21.26 -81.14 46.48
CA PRO A 19 21.11 -81.86 45.23
C PRO A 19 22.48 -81.86 44.54
N GLN A 20 23.03 -83.04 44.31
CA GLN A 20 24.22 -83.18 43.48
C GLN A 20 23.78 -82.98 42.03
N PHE A 21 24.06 -81.79 41.48
CA PHE A 21 23.85 -81.53 40.06
C PHE A 21 24.68 -82.50 39.23
N SER A 22 24.03 -83.15 38.26
CA SER A 22 24.68 -83.99 37.28
C SER A 22 25.53 -83.15 36.34
N LEU A 23 26.59 -83.72 35.75
CA LEU A 23 27.36 -83.07 34.68
C LEU A 23 26.46 -82.69 33.49
N ASP A 24 25.43 -83.48 33.21
CA ASP A 24 24.44 -83.19 32.16
C ASP A 24 23.63 -81.93 32.46
N ASP A 25 23.34 -81.64 33.73
CA ASP A 25 22.60 -80.44 34.13
C ASP A 25 23.42 -79.17 33.84
N TYR A 26 24.75 -79.23 33.98
CA TYR A 26 25.65 -78.13 33.64
C TYR A 26 25.71 -77.87 32.14
N VAL A 27 25.76 -78.94 31.32
CA VAL A 27 25.75 -78.82 29.86
C VAL A 27 24.42 -78.24 29.38
N GLN A 28 23.30 -78.71 29.95
CA GLN A 28 21.98 -78.18 29.63
C GLN A 28 21.84 -76.71 30.03
N LEU A 29 22.32 -76.32 31.21
CA LEU A 29 22.33 -74.93 31.65
C LEU A 29 23.19 -74.04 30.74
N GLN A 30 24.37 -74.52 30.31
CA GLN A 30 25.24 -73.78 29.40
C GLN A 30 24.57 -73.56 28.03
N LEU A 31 23.84 -74.56 27.52
CA LEU A 31 23.09 -74.44 26.28
C LEU A 31 21.95 -73.41 26.41
N VAL A 32 21.20 -73.45 27.51
CA VAL A 32 20.12 -72.48 27.77
C VAL A 32 20.68 -71.06 27.90
N LEU A 33 21.80 -70.89 28.60
CA LEU A 33 22.45 -69.58 28.75
C LEU A 33 22.95 -69.03 27.40
N ALA A 34 23.54 -69.88 26.56
CA ALA A 34 23.95 -69.50 25.21
C ALA A 34 22.75 -69.11 24.33
N GLN A 35 21.65 -69.87 24.43
CA GLN A 35 20.40 -69.55 23.72
C GLN A 35 19.81 -68.22 24.18
N GLU A 36 19.78 -67.96 25.49
CA GLU A 36 19.30 -66.70 26.05
C GLU A 36 20.17 -65.52 25.59
N GLN A 37 21.50 -65.67 25.61
CA GLN A 37 22.41 -64.64 25.10
C GLN A 37 22.18 -64.35 23.62
N ALA A 38 21.98 -65.38 22.79
CA ALA A 38 21.66 -65.21 21.38
C ALA A 38 20.31 -64.46 21.18
N GLN A 39 19.29 -64.78 21.98
CA GLN A 39 18.00 -64.06 21.95
C GLN A 39 18.16 -62.59 22.36
N ARG A 40 18.94 -62.30 23.41
CA ARG A 40 19.23 -60.92 23.82
C ARG A 40 19.97 -60.14 22.73
N GLN A 41 20.92 -60.77 22.04
CA GLN A 41 21.62 -60.14 20.91
C GLN A 41 20.67 -59.85 19.75
N GLN A 42 19.79 -60.79 19.39
CA GLN A 42 18.77 -60.56 18.35
C GLN A 42 17.80 -59.44 18.75
N ALA A 43 17.33 -59.41 20.00
CA ALA A 43 16.46 -58.36 20.50
C ALA A 43 17.17 -56.99 20.52
N ALA A 44 18.45 -56.95 20.91
CA ALA A 44 19.25 -55.72 20.87
C ALA A 44 19.45 -55.21 19.44
N ALA A 45 19.75 -56.11 18.49
CA ALA A 45 19.89 -55.76 17.08
C ALA A 45 18.57 -55.22 16.49
N PHE A 46 17.44 -55.86 16.80
CA PHE A 46 16.12 -55.37 16.36
C PHE A 46 15.79 -53.98 16.93
N LYS A 47 16.06 -53.75 18.22
CA LYS A 47 15.86 -52.43 18.85
C LYS A 47 16.76 -51.35 18.23
N ALA A 48 18.02 -51.68 17.95
CA ALA A 48 18.95 -50.76 17.28
C ALA A 48 18.46 -50.37 15.87
N TYR A 49 17.97 -51.36 15.10
CA TYR A 49 17.39 -51.12 13.79
C TYR A 49 16.14 -50.21 13.86
N GLN A 50 15.26 -50.42 14.83
CA GLN A 50 14.09 -49.55 15.03
C GLN A 50 14.47 -48.11 15.39
N ARG A 51 15.49 -47.94 16.26
CA ARG A 51 16.03 -46.61 16.59
C ARG A 51 16.56 -45.91 15.35
N GLN A 52 17.37 -46.60 14.54
CA GLN A 52 17.88 -46.05 13.29
C GLN A 52 16.75 -45.63 12.33
N LYS A 53 15.68 -46.43 12.22
CA LYS A 53 14.52 -46.10 11.39
C LYS A 53 13.74 -44.88 11.93
N LYS A 54 13.58 -44.77 13.25
CA LYS A 54 13.01 -43.56 13.89
C LYS A 54 13.87 -42.33 13.58
N GLU A 55 15.19 -42.43 13.69
CA GLU A 55 16.12 -41.33 13.36
C GLU A 55 16.05 -40.92 11.89
N GLN A 56 15.97 -41.88 10.96
CA GLN A 56 15.79 -41.57 9.54
C GLN A 56 14.49 -40.80 9.27
N ARG A 57 13.38 -41.24 9.86
CA ARG A 57 12.10 -40.50 9.74
C ARG A 57 12.18 -39.10 10.34
N ARG A 58 12.86 -38.94 11.46
CA ARG A 58 13.09 -37.62 12.09
C ARG A 58 13.89 -36.72 11.16
N LEU A 59 14.95 -37.23 10.53
CA LEU A 59 15.75 -36.48 9.56
C LEU A 59 14.96 -36.13 8.30
N GLU A 60 14.17 -37.06 7.75
CA GLU A 60 13.30 -36.81 6.60
C GLU A 60 12.27 -35.71 6.89
N ARG A 61 11.63 -35.76 8.07
CA ARG A 61 10.71 -34.71 8.52
C ARG A 61 11.41 -33.36 8.66
N ALA A 62 12.61 -33.34 9.24
CA ALA A 62 13.39 -32.10 9.39
C ALA A 62 13.80 -31.51 8.04
N MET A 63 14.22 -32.34 7.08
CA MET A 63 14.55 -31.88 5.73
C MET A 63 13.33 -31.34 4.99
N TYR A 64 12.18 -32.01 5.10
CA TYR A 64 10.93 -31.53 4.51
C TYR A 64 10.51 -30.18 5.10
N LYS A 65 10.55 -30.03 6.44
CA LYS A 65 10.26 -28.75 7.10
C LYS A 65 11.18 -27.64 6.61
N LEU A 66 12.49 -27.90 6.50
CA LEU A 66 13.45 -26.93 5.97
C LEU A 66 13.15 -26.53 4.52
N GLN A 67 12.78 -27.50 3.68
CA GLN A 67 12.38 -27.25 2.29
C GLN A 67 11.13 -26.36 2.21
N VAL A 68 10.12 -26.62 3.06
CA VAL A 68 8.90 -25.80 3.13
C VAL A 68 9.23 -24.38 3.57
N MET A 69 10.06 -24.19 4.61
CA MET A 69 10.47 -22.85 5.05
C MET A 69 11.23 -22.09 3.95
N ALA A 70 12.13 -22.75 3.23
CA ALA A 70 12.86 -22.13 2.12
C ALA A 70 11.95 -21.74 0.93
N GLU A 71 10.90 -22.51 0.67
CA GLU A 71 9.89 -22.16 -0.34
C GLU A 71 9.02 -20.98 0.11
N VAL A 72 8.59 -20.96 1.38
CA VAL A 72 7.85 -19.82 1.96
C VAL A 72 8.69 -18.54 1.91
N GLN A 73 9.98 -18.62 2.24
CA GLN A 73 10.88 -17.47 2.16
C GLN A 73 11.02 -16.96 0.72
N ARG A 74 11.23 -17.86 -0.27
CA ARG A 74 11.27 -17.45 -1.69
C ARG A 74 9.99 -16.77 -2.15
N ARG A 75 8.82 -17.21 -1.69
CA ARG A 75 7.55 -16.55 -2.01
C ARG A 75 7.45 -15.15 -1.41
N ARG A 76 7.87 -14.98 -0.15
CA ARG A 76 7.92 -13.65 0.49
C ARG A 76 8.82 -12.69 -0.27
N GLU A 77 10.03 -13.14 -0.64
CA GLU A 77 10.95 -12.32 -1.44
C GLU A 77 10.34 -11.92 -2.81
N GLN A 78 9.61 -12.83 -3.46
CA GLN A 78 8.90 -12.52 -4.71
C GLN A 78 7.75 -11.52 -4.50
N GLU A 79 6.99 -11.66 -3.41
CA GLU A 79 5.92 -10.72 -3.04
C GLU A 79 6.49 -9.33 -2.74
N GLU A 80 7.59 -9.24 -1.98
CA GLU A 80 8.29 -7.99 -1.70
C GLU A 80 8.79 -7.31 -2.99
N LEU A 81 9.41 -8.08 -3.89
CA LEU A 81 9.84 -7.56 -5.20
C LEU A 81 8.67 -7.07 -6.04
N ALA A 82 7.53 -7.79 -6.04
CA ALA A 82 6.33 -7.38 -6.75
C ALA A 82 5.75 -6.06 -6.19
N ILE A 83 5.74 -5.91 -4.86
CA ILE A 83 5.32 -4.69 -4.19
C ILE A 83 6.24 -3.52 -4.57
N GLN A 84 7.55 -3.71 -4.53
CA GLN A 84 8.52 -2.68 -4.93
C GLN A 84 8.34 -2.27 -6.39
N ALA A 85 8.16 -3.23 -7.29
CA ALA A 85 7.93 -2.98 -8.71
C ALA A 85 6.62 -2.19 -8.93
N TYR A 86 5.56 -2.53 -8.19
CA TYR A 86 4.29 -1.80 -8.23
C TYR A 86 4.46 -0.33 -7.84
N TYR A 87 5.13 -0.03 -6.72
CA TYR A 87 5.36 1.35 -6.29
C TYR A 87 6.31 2.11 -7.21
N ALA A 88 7.31 1.45 -7.79
CA ALA A 88 8.16 2.05 -8.80
C ALA A 88 7.34 2.48 -10.03
N ALA A 89 6.48 1.59 -10.54
CA ALA A 89 5.58 1.90 -11.65
C ALA A 89 4.58 3.02 -11.32
N LYS A 90 4.01 3.03 -10.11
CA LYS A 90 3.10 4.11 -9.64
C LYS A 90 3.82 5.47 -9.63
N ARG A 91 5.06 5.54 -9.12
CA ARG A 91 5.89 6.75 -9.15
C ARG A 91 6.22 7.19 -10.56
N GLU A 92 6.52 6.26 -11.47
CA GLU A 92 6.76 6.58 -12.88
C GLU A 92 5.52 7.16 -13.57
N GLN A 93 4.35 6.57 -13.33
CA GLN A 93 3.08 7.12 -13.85
C GLN A 93 2.80 8.52 -13.32
N GLN A 94 3.07 8.79 -12.04
CA GLN A 94 2.94 10.13 -11.47
C GLN A 94 3.90 11.12 -12.15
N ARG A 95 5.17 10.75 -12.35
CA ARG A 95 6.14 11.57 -13.09
C ARG A 95 5.68 11.86 -14.52
N GLN A 96 5.17 10.85 -15.23
CA GLN A 96 4.64 11.02 -16.57
C GLN A 96 3.42 11.96 -16.61
N LYS A 97 2.48 11.81 -15.67
CA LYS A 97 1.33 12.73 -15.54
C LYS A 97 1.78 14.16 -15.30
N TRP A 98 2.73 14.35 -14.40
CA TRP A 98 3.30 15.66 -14.10
C TRP A 98 3.97 16.29 -15.32
N LEU A 99 4.78 15.53 -16.06
CA LEU A 99 5.41 15.99 -17.31
C LEU A 99 4.38 16.40 -18.37
N VAL A 100 3.32 15.61 -18.54
CA VAL A 100 2.22 15.94 -19.48
C VAL A 100 1.50 17.22 -19.05
N GLN A 101 1.25 17.39 -17.75
CA GLN A 101 0.63 18.60 -17.24
C GLN A 101 1.50 19.84 -17.49
N GLN A 102 2.80 19.76 -17.20
CA GLN A 102 3.77 20.82 -17.48
C GLN A 102 3.80 21.19 -18.97
N GLN A 103 3.79 20.19 -19.86
CA GLN A 103 3.73 20.42 -21.30
C GLN A 103 2.45 21.15 -21.72
N GLN A 104 1.30 20.79 -21.14
CA GLN A 104 0.02 21.45 -21.43
C GLN A 104 0.02 22.90 -20.95
N GLU A 105 0.53 23.17 -19.74
CA GLU A 105 0.67 24.53 -19.21
C GLU A 105 1.56 25.39 -20.10
N TYR A 106 2.71 24.86 -20.53
CA TYR A 106 3.59 25.53 -21.49
C TYR A 106 2.85 25.89 -22.79
N LEU A 107 2.08 24.95 -23.36
CA LEU A 107 1.29 25.20 -24.56
C LEU A 107 0.20 26.27 -24.34
N ARG A 108 -0.47 26.28 -23.18
CA ARG A 108 -1.44 27.33 -22.82
C ARG A 108 -0.77 28.70 -22.71
N CYS A 109 0.37 28.79 -22.03
CA CYS A 109 1.14 30.03 -21.93
C CYS A 109 1.58 30.53 -23.31
N LYS A 110 2.06 29.64 -24.18
CA LYS A 110 2.43 29.97 -25.56
C LYS A 110 1.24 30.50 -26.36
N GLN A 111 0.08 29.84 -26.29
CA GLN A 111 -1.14 30.30 -26.97
C GLN A 111 -1.60 31.67 -26.45
N ALA A 112 -1.61 31.88 -25.13
CA ALA A 112 -1.95 33.16 -24.54
C ALA A 112 -1.00 34.28 -25.01
N GLN A 113 0.29 33.99 -25.16
CA GLN A 113 1.27 34.92 -25.70
C GLN A 113 0.99 35.25 -27.18
N GLU A 114 0.63 34.25 -28.00
CA GLU A 114 0.23 34.45 -29.41
C GLU A 114 -1.04 35.30 -29.51
N GLU A 115 -2.04 35.06 -28.66
CA GLU A 115 -3.26 35.86 -28.58
C GLU A 115 -2.97 37.31 -28.18
N GLN A 116 -2.09 37.54 -27.20
CA GLN A 116 -1.64 38.88 -26.82
C GLN A 116 -0.94 39.58 -27.99
N LYS A 117 -0.03 38.89 -28.69
CA LYS A 117 0.64 39.44 -29.88
C LYS A 117 -0.38 39.80 -30.98
N ALA A 118 -1.34 38.92 -31.24
CA ALA A 118 -2.41 39.16 -32.21
C ALA A 118 -3.30 40.35 -31.80
N TYR A 119 -3.60 40.50 -30.50
CA TYR A 119 -4.34 41.64 -29.97
C TYR A 119 -3.61 42.97 -30.23
N TYR A 120 -2.32 43.06 -29.90
CA TYR A 120 -1.53 44.26 -30.14
C TYR A 120 -1.39 44.56 -31.64
N GLN A 121 -1.20 43.53 -32.47
CA GLN A 121 -1.15 43.69 -33.92
C GLN A 121 -2.45 44.26 -34.47
N ALA A 122 -3.61 43.72 -34.06
CA ALA A 122 -4.92 44.24 -34.45
C ALA A 122 -5.14 45.69 -34.00
N LEU A 123 -4.61 46.07 -32.83
CA LEU A 123 -4.66 47.44 -32.34
C LEU A 123 -3.84 48.40 -33.21
N ILE A 124 -2.63 47.99 -33.62
CA ILE A 124 -1.76 48.75 -34.54
C ILE A 124 -2.44 48.90 -35.91
N GLU A 125 -2.98 47.82 -36.47
CA GLU A 125 -3.70 47.84 -37.74
C GLU A 125 -4.90 48.79 -37.71
N LYS A 126 -5.65 48.79 -36.60
CA LYS A 126 -6.77 49.73 -36.40
C LYS A 126 -6.31 51.19 -36.37
N GLN A 127 -5.19 51.50 -35.73
CA GLN A 127 -4.63 52.85 -35.74
C GLN A 127 -4.17 53.26 -37.14
N LEU A 128 -3.49 52.37 -37.86
CA LEU A 128 -3.06 52.61 -39.25
C LEU A 128 -4.26 52.88 -40.17
N GLU A 129 -5.35 52.14 -40.00
CA GLU A 129 -6.58 52.34 -40.77
C GLU A 129 -7.22 53.71 -40.47
N GLN A 130 -7.22 54.15 -39.21
CA GLN A 130 -7.65 55.51 -38.84
C GLN A 130 -6.80 56.59 -39.52
N TYR A 131 -5.47 56.43 -39.54
CA TYR A 131 -4.58 57.34 -40.24
C TYR A 131 -4.81 57.36 -41.75
N ARG A 132 -5.01 56.20 -42.38
CA ARG A 132 -5.35 56.09 -43.81
C ARG A 132 -6.65 56.81 -44.13
N MET A 133 -7.69 56.59 -43.33
CA MET A 133 -8.98 57.25 -43.50
C MET A 133 -8.87 58.78 -43.37
N HIS A 134 -8.13 59.26 -42.36
CA HIS A 134 -7.89 60.69 -42.19
C HIS A 134 -7.06 61.30 -43.33
N ALA A 135 -6.04 60.59 -43.84
CA ALA A 135 -5.24 61.03 -44.98
C ALA A 135 -6.08 61.13 -46.26
N LEU A 136 -6.95 60.15 -46.53
CA LEU A 136 -7.91 60.21 -47.65
C LEU A 136 -8.88 61.39 -47.50
N GLU A 137 -9.39 61.64 -46.29
CA GLU A 137 -10.26 62.80 -46.03
C GLU A 137 -9.53 64.13 -46.28
N GLN A 138 -8.26 64.25 -45.87
CA GLN A 138 -7.43 65.42 -46.18
C GLN A 138 -7.21 65.61 -47.68
N GLN A 139 -6.93 64.52 -48.40
CA GLN A 139 -6.78 64.58 -49.86
C GLN A 139 -8.07 65.06 -50.53
N LEU A 140 -9.23 64.53 -50.15
CA LEU A 140 -10.54 64.98 -50.65
C LEU A 140 -10.78 66.47 -50.37
N LYS A 141 -10.55 66.93 -49.13
CA LYS A 141 -10.65 68.35 -48.76
C LYS A 141 -9.71 69.23 -49.60
N SER A 142 -8.47 68.79 -49.82
CA SER A 142 -7.50 69.52 -50.64
C SER A 142 -7.90 69.59 -52.12
N ASN A 143 -8.49 68.53 -52.67
CA ASN A 143 -8.99 68.50 -54.05
C ASN A 143 -10.20 69.42 -54.24
N GLU A 144 -11.10 69.53 -53.25
CA GLU A 144 -12.20 70.51 -53.29
C GLU A 144 -11.69 71.96 -53.32
N LEU A 145 -10.60 72.25 -52.61
CA LEU A 145 -9.96 73.59 -52.60
C LEU A 145 -9.19 73.91 -53.89
N MET A 146 -8.72 72.89 -54.62
CA MET A 146 -7.92 73.01 -55.85
C MET A 146 -8.75 73.04 -57.14
N HIS A 147 -10.05 73.34 -57.07
CA HIS A 147 -10.87 73.70 -58.23
C HIS A 147 -10.99 75.24 -58.42
N PRO A 148 -9.96 75.97 -58.89
CA PRO A 148 -10.15 77.20 -59.62
C PRO A 148 -10.27 76.89 -61.12
N SER A 149 -11.35 77.37 -61.71
CA SER A 149 -11.52 77.49 -63.15
C SER A 149 -10.36 78.28 -63.78
N HIS A 150 -9.38 77.60 -64.40
CA HIS A 150 -8.75 78.06 -65.65
C HIS A 150 -7.77 77.02 -66.25
N VAL A 151 -8.13 76.54 -67.43
CA VAL A 151 -7.28 75.78 -68.35
C VAL A 151 -6.21 76.71 -68.93
N LYS A 152 -4.94 76.43 -68.67
CA LYS A 152 -3.85 76.74 -69.61
C LYS A 152 -2.87 75.57 -69.65
N GLN A 153 -2.86 74.92 -70.82
CA GLN A 153 -1.89 73.91 -71.22
C GLN A 153 -0.47 74.48 -71.10
N CYS A 154 0.43 73.74 -70.45
CA CYS A 154 1.88 73.89 -70.62
C CYS A 154 2.46 72.52 -71.03
N PRO A 155 3.40 72.49 -71.99
CA PRO A 155 3.95 71.26 -72.53
C PRO A 155 5.11 70.74 -71.68
N PHE A 156 5.05 69.44 -71.40
CA PHE A 156 6.09 68.43 -71.58
C PHE A 156 7.57 68.89 -71.51
N THR A 157 8.27 68.44 -70.47
CA THR A 157 9.66 67.97 -70.53
C THR A 157 9.80 66.76 -69.61
N GLU A 158 9.99 65.58 -70.20
CA GLU A 158 10.46 64.36 -69.54
C GLU A 158 11.94 64.60 -69.16
N GLU A 159 12.24 64.57 -67.86
CA GLU A 159 13.60 64.50 -67.34
C GLU A 159 13.67 63.20 -66.53
N GLU A 160 14.18 62.16 -67.18
CA GLU A 160 14.52 60.88 -66.56
C GLU A 160 15.61 61.13 -65.52
N VAL A 161 15.24 61.09 -64.23
CA VAL A 161 16.18 61.04 -63.12
C VAL A 161 16.26 59.59 -62.67
N GLU A 162 17.21 58.86 -63.27
CA GLU A 162 17.79 57.66 -62.68
C GLU A 162 18.30 58.06 -61.29
N SER A 163 17.56 57.67 -60.25
CA SER A 163 17.94 57.89 -58.85
C SER A 163 18.47 56.58 -58.29
N ASP A 164 19.73 56.66 -57.87
CA ASP A 164 20.54 55.59 -57.31
C ASP A 164 19.82 54.74 -56.26
N ALA A 165 19.67 53.46 -56.55
CA ALA A 165 19.13 52.44 -55.64
C ALA A 165 20.15 51.98 -54.57
N GLU A 166 21.28 52.68 -54.39
CA GLU A 166 22.35 52.28 -53.46
C GLU A 166 22.20 52.88 -52.05
N SER A 167 21.24 53.79 -51.80
CA SER A 167 21.10 54.45 -50.50
C SER A 167 20.13 53.80 -49.50
N GLU A 168 19.35 52.79 -49.91
CA GLU A 168 18.38 52.14 -49.00
C GLU A 168 19.03 51.12 -48.03
N SER A 169 20.21 50.56 -48.36
CA SER A 169 20.84 49.56 -47.48
C SER A 169 21.43 50.18 -46.21
N GLU A 170 21.92 51.42 -46.26
CA GLU A 170 22.45 52.11 -45.07
C GLU A 170 21.36 52.52 -44.08
N THR A 171 20.15 52.83 -44.58
CA THR A 171 19.03 53.17 -43.71
C THR A 171 18.50 51.93 -42.98
N ASP A 172 18.49 50.78 -43.64
CA ASP A 172 18.06 49.52 -43.04
C ASP A 172 19.04 49.02 -41.97
N GLU A 173 20.36 49.14 -42.19
CA GLU A 173 21.36 48.77 -41.16
C GLU A 173 21.30 49.68 -39.93
N LYS A 174 21.09 50.99 -40.13
CA LYS A 174 20.90 51.94 -39.02
C LYS A 174 19.61 51.66 -38.25
N LEU A 175 18.52 51.29 -38.93
CA LEU A 175 17.27 50.90 -38.29
C LEU A 175 17.44 49.60 -37.49
N LYS A 176 18.14 48.60 -38.06
CA LYS A 176 18.45 47.33 -37.40
C LYS A 176 19.29 47.53 -36.14
N SER A 177 20.30 48.40 -36.19
CA SER A 177 21.13 48.75 -35.04
C SER A 177 20.33 49.50 -33.95
N LEU A 178 19.39 50.36 -34.34
CA LEU A 178 18.55 51.10 -33.38
C LEU A 178 17.55 50.17 -32.68
N VAL A 179 16.95 49.24 -33.43
CA VAL A 179 16.06 48.21 -32.89
C VAL A 179 16.82 47.27 -31.95
N LYS A 180 18.05 46.86 -32.32
CA LYS A 180 18.94 46.07 -31.44
C LYS A 180 19.26 46.80 -30.13
N MET A 181 19.47 48.12 -30.19
CA MET A 181 19.77 48.96 -29.02
C MET A 181 18.55 49.21 -28.11
N ILE A 182 17.36 49.39 -28.70
CA ILE A 182 16.14 49.70 -27.93
C ILE A 182 15.53 48.45 -27.28
N PHE A 183 15.57 47.31 -27.98
CA PHE A 183 14.91 46.09 -27.51
C PHE A 183 15.86 45.07 -26.85
N GLY A 184 17.16 45.36 -26.78
CA GLY A 184 18.10 44.56 -25.99
C GLY A 184 18.10 43.08 -26.38
N TYR A 185 18.03 42.77 -27.67
CA TYR A 185 18.29 41.41 -28.14
C TYR A 185 19.79 41.13 -27.97
N GLU A 186 20.16 40.61 -26.80
CA GLU A 186 21.32 39.73 -26.69
C GLU A 186 21.04 38.54 -27.59
N GLU A 187 21.85 38.46 -28.63
CA GLU A 187 21.84 37.41 -29.63
C GLU A 187 22.12 36.10 -28.88
N GLU A 188 21.11 35.25 -28.78
CA GLU A 188 21.21 33.85 -28.34
C GLU A 188 22.17 33.12 -29.30
N GLN A 189 23.45 33.28 -29.05
CA GLN A 189 24.54 32.54 -29.68
C GLN A 189 25.23 31.70 -28.59
N GLU A 190 24.43 31.02 -27.77
CA GLU A 190 24.91 30.10 -26.73
C GLU A 190 23.99 28.89 -26.51
N PHE A 191 22.86 28.76 -27.21
CA PHE A 191 21.87 27.71 -26.92
C PHE A 191 21.88 26.49 -27.87
N GLU A 192 22.85 26.40 -28.79
CA GLU A 192 22.96 25.27 -29.73
C GLU A 192 24.13 24.31 -29.40
N VAL A 193 24.87 24.55 -28.30
CA VAL A 193 25.96 23.66 -27.86
C VAL A 193 25.54 22.76 -26.67
N GLU A 194 24.57 23.16 -25.84
CA GLU A 194 24.14 22.33 -24.70
C GLU A 194 23.15 21.21 -25.06
N GLN A 195 22.48 21.27 -26.23
CA GLN A 195 21.60 20.17 -26.67
C GLN A 195 22.35 19.00 -27.33
N GLU A 196 23.55 19.22 -27.87
CA GLU A 196 24.37 18.11 -28.41
C GLU A 196 25.24 17.42 -27.35
N GLU A 197 25.57 18.08 -26.23
CA GLU A 197 26.30 17.44 -25.12
C GLU A 197 25.38 16.56 -24.23
N GLN A 198 24.10 16.90 -24.06
CA GLN A 198 23.18 16.07 -23.26
C GLN A 198 22.72 14.79 -23.99
N GLU A 199 22.62 14.78 -25.33
CA GLU A 199 22.29 13.56 -26.08
C GLU A 199 23.49 12.61 -26.24
N GLN A 200 24.73 13.09 -26.05
CA GLN A 200 25.93 12.23 -26.05
C GLN A 200 26.21 11.59 -24.68
N GLU A 201 25.91 12.26 -23.55
CA GLU A 201 26.06 11.66 -22.22
C GLU A 201 25.03 10.55 -21.92
N GLU A 202 23.81 10.61 -22.48
CA GLU A 202 22.82 9.52 -22.31
C GLU A 202 23.11 8.28 -23.17
N GLN A 203 23.93 8.38 -24.21
CA GLN A 203 24.30 7.22 -25.05
C GLN A 203 25.60 6.52 -24.60
N GLU A 204 26.51 7.19 -23.88
CA GLU A 204 27.72 6.55 -23.32
C GLU A 204 27.50 5.85 -21.97
N ALA A 205 26.36 6.07 -21.30
CA ALA A 205 26.03 5.41 -20.04
C ALA A 205 25.51 3.95 -20.18
N PHE A 206 25.40 3.41 -21.40
CA PHE A 206 24.78 2.08 -21.63
C PHE A 206 25.73 0.97 -22.13
N GLU A 207 27.04 1.20 -22.20
CA GLU A 207 28.03 0.14 -22.50
C GLU A 207 29.20 0.14 -21.52
N GLN A 208 28.93 -0.11 -20.24
CA GLN A 208 29.91 -0.80 -19.40
C GLN A 208 29.43 -2.24 -19.21
N PRO A 209 30.23 -3.26 -19.59
CA PRO A 209 29.93 -4.62 -19.18
C PRO A 209 29.99 -4.62 -17.65
N GLU A 210 28.88 -4.97 -17.00
CA GLU A 210 28.89 -5.39 -15.60
C GLU A 210 29.86 -6.57 -15.48
N GLU A 211 31.13 -6.27 -15.24
CA GLU A 211 32.01 -7.20 -14.56
C GLU A 211 31.37 -7.40 -13.20
N GLN A 212 30.55 -8.46 -13.10
CA GLN A 212 30.12 -9.05 -11.86
C GLN A 212 31.40 -9.39 -11.08
N GLN A 213 31.88 -8.43 -10.31
CA GLN A 213 32.84 -8.66 -9.24
C GLN A 213 32.09 -9.54 -8.26
N ASN A 214 32.30 -10.84 -8.41
CA ASN A 214 31.88 -11.85 -7.46
C ASN A 214 32.63 -11.53 -6.15
N MET A 215 32.04 -10.64 -5.34
CA MET A 215 32.51 -10.43 -3.98
C MET A 215 32.52 -11.80 -3.31
N THR A 216 33.68 -12.16 -2.80
CA THR A 216 33.81 -13.40 -2.06
C THR A 216 32.94 -13.32 -0.81
N MET A 217 32.41 -14.45 -0.36
CA MET A 217 31.56 -14.51 0.84
C MET A 217 32.22 -13.81 2.05
N ASP A 218 33.56 -13.83 2.12
CA ASP A 218 34.33 -13.17 3.15
C ASP A 218 34.30 -11.63 3.04
N GLU A 219 34.34 -11.06 1.83
CA GLU A 219 34.18 -9.62 1.60
C GLU A 219 32.77 -9.13 1.95
N LEU A 220 31.75 -9.96 1.71
CA LEU A 220 30.38 -9.65 2.11
C LEU A 220 30.24 -9.65 3.65
N ILE A 221 30.88 -10.59 4.34
CA ILE A 221 30.88 -10.66 5.81
C ILE A 221 31.61 -9.45 6.41
N ASP A 222 32.73 -9.02 5.83
CA ASP A 222 33.45 -7.81 6.26
C ASP A 222 32.65 -6.54 6.00
N TYR A 223 31.98 -6.44 4.85
CA TYR A 223 31.12 -5.31 4.52
C TYR A 223 29.95 -5.18 5.49
N VAL A 224 29.24 -6.28 5.78
CA VAL A 224 28.12 -6.30 6.73
C VAL A 224 28.60 -5.99 8.14
N SER A 225 29.76 -6.52 8.56
CA SER A 225 30.32 -6.24 9.89
C SER A 225 30.71 -4.77 10.06
N LYS A 226 31.25 -4.14 9.01
CA LYS A 226 31.58 -2.71 9.01
C LYS A 226 30.33 -1.83 9.05
N LYS A 227 29.30 -2.18 8.27
CA LYS A 227 28.01 -1.46 8.24
C LYS A 227 27.27 -1.54 9.58
N ALA A 228 27.38 -2.67 10.29
CA ALA A 228 26.81 -2.83 11.62
C ALA A 228 27.51 -1.94 12.67
N GLN A 229 28.83 -1.76 12.58
CA GLN A 229 29.58 -0.85 13.46
C GLN A 229 29.30 0.64 13.20
N GLU A 230 28.96 1.01 11.96
CA GLU A 230 28.60 2.40 11.64
C GLU A 230 27.24 2.80 12.20
N LEU A 231 26.29 1.86 12.32
CA LEU A 231 24.96 2.13 12.87
C LEU A 231 24.97 2.29 14.41
N ASP A 232 25.86 1.56 15.10
CA ASP A 232 25.97 1.61 16.57
C ASP A 232 26.68 2.87 17.10
N ASN A 233 27.28 3.68 16.21
CA ASN A 233 27.99 4.92 16.56
C ASN A 233 27.22 6.21 16.20
N SER A 234 25.96 6.12 15.78
CA SER A 234 25.18 7.29 15.31
C SER A 234 24.21 7.89 16.33
N ASP A 235 24.22 7.44 17.59
CA ASP A 235 23.27 7.85 18.61
C ASP A 235 23.86 8.88 19.60
N HIS A 236 24.29 10.04 19.09
CA HIS A 236 24.51 11.24 19.91
C HIS A 236 24.53 12.53 19.07
N GLU A 237 23.78 13.53 19.56
CA GLU A 237 23.72 14.96 19.16
C GLU A 237 22.75 15.25 17.98
N GLU A 238 21.76 16.16 18.04
CA GLU A 238 21.41 17.27 18.94
C GLU A 238 19.91 17.59 18.76
N GLU A 239 19.18 17.76 19.87
CA GLU A 239 17.88 18.44 19.87
C GLU A 239 18.12 19.96 19.74
N GLN A 240 17.70 20.57 18.64
CA GLN A 240 17.45 22.01 18.56
C GLN A 240 15.98 22.24 18.23
N GLU A 241 15.24 22.63 19.28
CA GLU A 241 13.94 23.30 19.19
C GLU A 241 14.14 24.65 18.47
N ASP A 242 13.55 24.80 17.28
CA ASP A 242 13.23 26.12 16.73
C ASP A 242 11.71 26.23 16.56
N THR A 243 11.11 26.86 17.57
CA THR A 243 9.76 27.39 17.58
C THR A 243 9.70 28.63 16.69
N MET A 244 9.13 28.50 15.49
CA MET A 244 8.72 29.66 14.70
C MET A 244 7.22 29.88 14.82
N ASP A 245 6.88 30.90 15.61
CA ASP A 245 5.59 31.60 15.60
C ASP A 245 5.30 32.13 14.19
N PHE A 246 4.18 31.70 13.59
CA PHE A 246 3.62 32.32 12.39
C PHE A 246 2.21 32.82 12.69
N GLU A 247 2.13 34.09 13.13
CA GLU A 247 0.89 34.84 13.26
C GLU A 247 0.39 35.30 11.88
N HIS A 248 -0.91 35.08 11.66
CA HIS A 248 -1.87 35.91 10.92
C HIS A 248 -1.47 36.55 9.58
N ILE A 249 -2.04 36.01 8.49
CA ILE A 249 -2.66 36.82 7.43
C ILE A 249 -4.04 36.24 7.13
N ALA A 250 -5.06 37.07 7.31
CA ALA A 250 -6.44 36.82 6.92
C ALA A 250 -6.71 37.32 5.49
N ASP A 251 -7.74 36.74 4.90
CA ASP A 251 -8.56 37.22 3.79
C ASP A 251 -7.94 37.24 2.38
N ASP A 252 -8.33 36.26 1.56
CA ASP A 252 -9.01 36.55 0.30
C ASP A 252 -9.76 35.30 -0.22
N GLU A 253 -11.09 35.41 -0.25
CA GLU A 253 -12.01 34.48 -0.89
C GLU A 253 -11.96 34.66 -2.42
N ALA A 254 -11.55 33.63 -3.16
CA ALA A 254 -12.04 33.37 -4.52
C ALA A 254 -11.68 31.95 -5.00
N ASP A 255 -12.71 31.13 -5.18
CA ASP A 255 -12.86 30.02 -6.13
C ASP A 255 -11.61 29.55 -6.91
N SER A 256 -11.06 28.39 -6.53
CA SER A 256 -10.83 27.30 -7.50
C SER A 256 -10.73 25.96 -6.77
N MET A 257 -11.70 25.08 -7.02
CA MET A 257 -11.67 23.69 -6.60
C MET A 257 -10.58 22.93 -7.36
N ASP A 258 -9.41 22.79 -6.77
CA ASP A 258 -8.49 21.68 -7.04
C ASP A 258 -7.90 21.27 -5.68
N HIS A 259 -8.67 20.45 -4.95
CA HIS A 259 -8.16 19.80 -3.76
C HIS A 259 -7.10 18.78 -4.20
N GLU A 260 -5.85 19.19 -4.04
CA GLU A 260 -4.70 18.32 -3.90
C GLU A 260 -5.05 17.15 -2.97
N MET A 261 -5.19 15.97 -3.56
CA MET A 261 -5.12 14.69 -2.85
C MET A 261 -3.65 14.47 -2.46
N SER A 262 -3.15 15.28 -1.53
CA SER A 262 -1.93 15.00 -0.76
C SER A 262 -2.30 14.15 0.46
N GLU A 263 -3.07 13.08 0.26
CA GLU A 263 -3.09 11.99 1.23
C GLU A 263 -1.78 11.24 1.03
N SER A 264 -0.82 11.54 1.90
CA SER A 264 0.26 10.62 2.21
C SER A 264 -0.39 9.32 2.69
N GLU A 265 -0.70 8.42 1.74
CA GLU A 265 -1.03 7.02 2.01
C GLU A 265 0.14 6.48 2.83
N GLU A 266 -0.03 6.46 4.16
CA GLU A 266 0.87 5.80 5.09
C GLU A 266 1.06 4.38 4.57
N VAL A 267 2.26 4.13 4.08
CA VAL A 267 2.69 2.81 3.62
C VAL A 267 2.39 1.87 4.76
N PRO A 268 1.55 0.83 4.59
CA PRO A 268 1.23 -0.08 5.68
C PRO A 268 2.55 -0.63 6.19
N VAL A 269 2.90 -0.27 7.43
CA VAL A 269 4.09 -0.75 8.12
C VAL A 269 3.94 -2.27 8.12
N LEU A 270 4.71 -2.92 7.25
CA LEU A 270 4.84 -4.37 7.22
C LEU A 270 5.29 -4.74 8.64
N ILE A 271 4.34 -5.25 9.41
CA ILE A 271 4.55 -5.71 10.78
C ILE A 271 5.74 -6.67 10.70
N ASN A 272 6.89 -6.20 11.21
CA ASN A 272 8.15 -6.92 11.28
C ASN A 272 7.92 -8.20 12.11
N SER A 273 7.37 -9.23 11.47
CA SER A 273 7.01 -10.51 12.08
C SER A 273 8.24 -11.41 12.23
N ASN A 274 9.38 -10.80 12.55
CA ASN A 274 10.65 -11.50 12.78
C ASN A 274 10.60 -12.30 14.09
N GLY A 275 9.68 -11.96 15.01
CA GLY A 275 9.37 -12.77 16.20
C GLY A 275 8.72 -14.13 15.87
N SER A 276 7.94 -14.21 14.79
CA SER A 276 7.15 -15.41 14.46
C SER A 276 8.01 -16.62 14.07
N VAL A 277 9.22 -16.40 13.52
CA VAL A 277 10.10 -17.51 13.11
C VAL A 277 10.85 -18.08 14.32
N GLN A 278 11.28 -17.24 15.27
CA GLN A 278 11.96 -17.73 16.48
C GLN A 278 10.99 -18.45 17.43
N ASP A 279 9.75 -17.97 17.54
CA ASP A 279 8.71 -18.65 18.32
C ASP A 279 8.35 -20.01 17.71
N LEU A 280 8.25 -20.12 16.38
CA LEU A 280 8.07 -21.42 15.70
C LEU A 280 9.26 -22.37 15.92
N VAL A 281 10.49 -21.87 15.94
CA VAL A 281 11.69 -22.70 16.15
C VAL A 281 11.74 -23.21 17.59
N ASN A 282 11.32 -22.41 18.58
CA ASN A 282 11.26 -22.83 19.98
C ASN A 282 10.11 -23.82 20.22
N GLU A 283 8.94 -23.61 19.63
CA GLU A 283 7.81 -24.55 19.69
C GLU A 283 8.18 -25.92 19.09
N ILE A 284 8.92 -25.94 17.97
CA ILE A 284 9.43 -27.18 17.36
C ILE A 284 10.46 -27.90 18.25
N LEU A 285 11.21 -27.16 19.07
CA LEU A 285 12.20 -27.74 19.97
C LEU A 285 11.54 -28.36 21.22
N GLU A 286 10.46 -27.75 21.72
CA GLU A 286 9.69 -28.22 22.87
C GLU A 286 8.77 -29.40 22.53
N GLU A 287 8.18 -29.43 21.33
CA GLU A 287 7.32 -30.52 20.84
C GLU A 287 8.11 -31.81 20.52
N ALA A 288 9.44 -31.74 20.44
CA ALA A 288 10.31 -32.89 20.21
C ALA A 288 10.76 -33.62 21.50
N SER A 289 10.42 -33.10 22.69
CA SER A 289 10.94 -33.60 23.97
C SER A 289 10.02 -34.52 24.78
N ASP A 290 8.70 -34.51 24.58
CA ASP A 290 7.79 -35.17 25.50
C ASP A 290 6.82 -36.18 24.82
N ASP A 291 6.77 -37.37 25.43
CA ASP A 291 5.81 -38.48 25.29
C ASP A 291 5.72 -39.30 23.97
N ASP A 292 6.16 -40.56 24.07
CA ASP A 292 6.40 -41.50 22.96
C ASP A 292 5.50 -42.76 23.07
N GLU A 293 4.29 -42.68 23.67
CA GLU A 293 3.45 -43.90 23.86
C GLU A 293 2.01 -43.91 23.29
N ASP A 294 1.37 -42.80 22.86
CA ASP A 294 -0.04 -42.88 22.38
C ASP A 294 -0.42 -41.96 21.17
N GLU A 295 0.53 -41.54 20.32
CA GLU A 295 0.23 -40.53 19.26
C GLU A 295 -0.21 -41.06 17.88
N ASP A 296 -0.30 -42.37 17.67
CA ASP A 296 -0.58 -42.92 16.33
C ASP A 296 -2.05 -42.74 15.85
N GLU A 297 -2.94 -42.11 16.63
CA GLU A 297 -4.36 -41.87 16.26
C GLU A 297 -4.77 -40.40 16.05
N ILE A 298 -3.90 -39.40 16.28
CA ILE A 298 -4.30 -37.98 16.28
C ILE A 298 -3.91 -37.21 15.00
N PHE A 299 -2.84 -37.58 14.28
CA PHE A 299 -2.28 -36.70 13.24
C PHE A 299 -2.49 -37.17 11.79
N SER A 300 -3.74 -37.31 11.40
CA SER A 300 -4.11 -37.19 9.98
C SER A 300 -5.30 -36.26 9.77
N GLU A 301 -5.37 -35.17 10.54
CA GLU A 301 -6.26 -34.09 10.15
C GLU A 301 -5.74 -33.47 8.86
N ASP A 302 -6.61 -33.44 7.86
CA ASP A 302 -6.33 -32.88 6.56
C ASP A 302 -5.87 -31.42 6.75
N PRO A 303 -4.69 -31.00 6.24
CA PRO A 303 -4.24 -29.61 6.36
C PRO A 303 -5.26 -28.62 5.80
N VAL A 304 -6.12 -29.05 4.86
CA VAL A 304 -7.23 -28.23 4.34
C VAL A 304 -8.29 -27.98 5.40
N LYS A 305 -8.61 -28.97 6.24
CA LYS A 305 -9.56 -28.84 7.36
C LYS A 305 -9.04 -27.82 8.36
N VAL A 306 -7.77 -27.94 8.76
CA VAL A 306 -7.12 -27.03 9.72
C VAL A 306 -7.15 -25.59 9.19
N ALA A 307 -6.76 -25.37 7.93
CA ALA A 307 -6.77 -24.03 7.32
C ALA A 307 -8.18 -23.40 7.28
N LYS A 308 -9.23 -24.20 7.05
CA LYS A 308 -10.62 -23.72 7.06
C LYS A 308 -11.11 -23.39 8.46
N LEU A 309 -10.76 -24.22 9.44
CA LEU A 309 -11.08 -23.94 10.85
C LEU A 309 -10.37 -22.67 11.32
N ASP A 310 -9.12 -22.47 10.94
CA ASP A 310 -8.38 -21.24 11.22
C ASP A 310 -9.03 -20.02 10.55
N ALA A 311 -9.49 -20.14 9.30
CA ALA A 311 -10.23 -19.07 8.63
C ALA A 311 -11.53 -18.73 9.38
N LEU A 312 -12.27 -19.73 9.87
CA LEU A 312 -13.46 -19.51 10.69
C LEU A 312 -13.13 -18.89 12.05
N ASN A 313 -12.03 -19.29 12.69
CA ASN A 313 -11.54 -18.70 13.94
C ASN A 313 -11.19 -17.21 13.76
N ARG A 314 -10.56 -16.86 12.63
CA ARG A 314 -10.25 -15.46 12.30
C ARG A 314 -11.52 -14.64 12.10
N ILE A 315 -12.52 -15.17 11.40
CA ILE A 315 -13.80 -14.46 11.23
C ILE A 315 -14.53 -14.32 12.58
N GLU A 316 -14.48 -15.33 13.44
CA GLU A 316 -15.02 -15.26 14.81
C GLU A 316 -14.38 -14.12 15.60
N GLN A 317 -13.05 -14.04 15.58
CA GLN A 317 -12.31 -12.94 16.23
C GLN A 317 -12.65 -11.58 15.61
N GLU A 318 -12.69 -11.46 14.28
CA GLU A 318 -13.09 -10.21 13.60
C GLU A 318 -14.51 -9.80 14.02
N LEU A 319 -15.43 -10.75 14.14
CA LEU A 319 -16.81 -10.49 14.54
C LEU A 319 -16.90 -10.02 16.00
N ASP A 320 -16.14 -10.63 16.91
CA ASP A 320 -16.06 -10.23 18.31
C ASP A 320 -15.38 -8.86 18.49
N GLU A 321 -14.36 -8.54 17.70
CA GLU A 321 -13.72 -7.22 17.70
C GLU A 321 -14.66 -6.14 17.18
N VAL A 322 -15.34 -6.41 16.06
CA VAL A 322 -16.35 -5.53 15.47
C VAL A 322 -17.45 -5.28 16.49
N ARG A 323 -17.94 -6.33 17.15
CA ARG A 323 -18.87 -6.22 18.27
C ARG A 323 -18.34 -5.33 19.38
N GLN A 324 -17.15 -5.60 19.92
CA GLN A 324 -16.59 -4.88 21.06
C GLN A 324 -16.33 -3.39 20.75
N LYS A 325 -15.86 -3.06 19.55
CA LYS A 325 -15.53 -1.68 19.16
C LYS A 325 -16.79 -0.84 18.96
N HIS A 326 -17.84 -1.43 18.40
CA HIS A 326 -18.95 -0.68 17.86
C HIS A 326 -20.24 -0.79 18.68
N GLU A 327 -20.46 -1.89 19.42
CA GLU A 327 -21.70 -2.10 20.20
C GLU A 327 -21.91 -0.98 21.23
N ASP A 328 -20.87 -0.61 21.98
CA ASP A 328 -20.98 0.44 23.00
C ASP A 328 -21.14 1.85 22.41
N HIS A 329 -20.45 2.13 21.30
CA HIS A 329 -20.47 3.48 20.73
C HIS A 329 -21.75 3.75 19.93
N ILE A 330 -22.18 2.77 19.13
CA ILE A 330 -23.28 2.94 18.18
C ILE A 330 -24.64 2.83 18.88
N LEU A 331 -24.80 1.90 19.83
CA LEU A 331 -26.08 1.73 20.55
C LEU A 331 -26.33 2.84 21.59
N HIS A 332 -25.36 3.73 21.82
CA HIS A 332 -25.50 4.91 22.68
C HIS A 332 -25.48 6.23 21.90
N GLY A 333 -25.18 6.19 20.59
CA GLY A 333 -25.23 7.35 19.71
C GLY A 333 -26.66 7.81 19.40
N THR A 334 -26.85 9.08 19.05
CA THR A 334 -28.16 9.58 18.57
C THR A 334 -28.14 9.63 17.05
N LEU A 335 -28.97 8.79 16.40
CA LEU A 335 -29.07 8.77 14.94
C LEU A 335 -29.87 9.98 14.44
N LYS A 336 -29.38 10.64 13.39
CA LYS A 336 -30.07 11.78 12.77
C LYS A 336 -30.74 11.34 11.48
N PHE A 337 -32.05 11.42 11.43
CA PHE A 337 -32.80 11.18 10.20
C PHE A 337 -33.01 12.53 9.51
N PRO A 338 -32.88 12.60 8.16
CA PRO A 338 -33.19 13.84 7.44
C PRO A 338 -34.64 14.25 7.75
N GLU A 339 -34.81 15.52 8.13
CA GLU A 339 -36.11 16.08 8.47
C GLU A 339 -37.05 16.04 7.26
N ILE A 340 -38.32 15.75 7.53
CA ILE A 340 -39.37 15.58 6.51
C ILE A 340 -39.71 16.95 5.95
N GLU A 341 -38.90 17.47 5.02
CA GLU A 341 -39.32 18.58 4.18
C GLU A 341 -40.30 18.03 3.11
N GLU A 342 -41.57 18.44 3.24
CA GLU A 342 -42.63 18.28 2.24
C GLU A 342 -43.23 16.87 2.04
N GLY A 343 -43.99 16.39 3.05
CA GLY A 343 -45.19 15.58 2.82
C GLY A 343 -45.02 14.17 2.25
N ARG A 344 -43.79 13.67 2.13
CA ARG A 344 -43.49 12.30 1.72
C ARG A 344 -42.73 11.61 2.84
N SER A 345 -43.43 10.77 3.59
CA SER A 345 -42.85 9.97 4.67
C SER A 345 -41.66 9.17 4.12
N THR A 346 -40.44 9.61 4.40
CA THR A 346 -39.26 8.81 4.11
C THR A 346 -39.29 7.62 5.07
N SER A 347 -39.39 6.42 4.49
CA SER A 347 -39.37 5.14 5.21
C SER A 347 -38.16 5.11 6.17
N PRO A 348 -38.24 4.43 7.32
CA PRO A 348 -37.08 4.17 8.20
C PRO A 348 -35.86 3.58 7.48
N GLU A 349 -36.03 3.08 6.26
CA GLU A 349 -35.02 2.43 5.44
C GLU A 349 -33.87 3.33 4.97
N THR A 350 -34.07 4.63 4.74
CA THR A 350 -33.05 5.50 4.12
C THR A 350 -32.30 6.33 5.16
N LEU A 351 -31.38 5.70 5.89
CA LEU A 351 -30.34 6.42 6.63
C LEU A 351 -29.35 7.02 5.63
N SER A 352 -29.15 8.34 5.69
CA SER A 352 -28.14 9.01 4.88
C SER A 352 -26.88 9.23 5.71
N ALA A 353 -25.71 9.05 5.08
CA ALA A 353 -24.38 9.25 5.65
C ALA A 353 -24.03 10.73 5.91
N THR A 354 -25.01 11.55 6.30
CA THR A 354 -24.87 13.00 6.48
C THR A 354 -24.24 13.36 7.82
N SER A 355 -24.51 12.59 8.88
CA SER A 355 -23.90 12.77 10.21
C SER A 355 -22.76 11.77 10.43
N ALA A 356 -21.77 12.13 11.26
CA ALA A 356 -20.67 11.24 11.62
C ALA A 356 -21.16 9.94 12.28
N GLU A 357 -22.15 10.05 13.16
CA GLU A 357 -22.77 8.92 13.86
C GLU A 357 -23.51 7.98 12.89
N ASN A 358 -24.14 8.54 11.85
CA ASN A 358 -24.80 7.75 10.80
C ASN A 358 -23.77 7.02 9.92
N LYS A 359 -22.60 7.65 9.65
CA LYS A 359 -21.52 7.02 8.89
C LYS A 359 -20.95 5.83 9.66
N GLU A 360 -20.76 5.97 10.96
CA GLU A 360 -20.28 4.88 11.82
C GLU A 360 -21.29 3.74 11.94
N PHE A 361 -22.59 4.06 12.08
CA PHE A 361 -23.67 3.05 12.06
C PHE A 361 -23.67 2.25 10.75
N LEU A 362 -23.67 2.94 9.59
CA LEU A 362 -23.64 2.29 8.28
C LEU A 362 -22.34 1.53 8.04
N GLY A 363 -21.21 2.04 8.55
CA GLY A 363 -19.93 1.36 8.49
C GLY A 363 -19.92 0.05 9.28
N TYR A 364 -20.55 0.01 10.45
CA TYR A 364 -20.70 -1.20 11.24
C TYR A 364 -21.62 -2.23 10.59
N GLU A 365 -22.75 -1.79 10.02
CA GLU A 365 -23.65 -2.65 9.24
C GLU A 365 -22.92 -3.27 8.03
N ASP A 366 -22.18 -2.47 7.26
CA ASP A 366 -21.40 -2.93 6.11
C ASP A 366 -20.27 -3.89 6.53
N GLN A 367 -19.61 -3.66 7.68
CA GLN A 367 -18.61 -4.57 8.21
C GLN A 367 -19.20 -5.95 8.54
N ILE A 368 -20.35 -6.00 9.24
CA ILE A 368 -21.01 -7.27 9.55
C ILE A 368 -21.45 -7.98 8.27
N MET A 369 -21.98 -7.24 7.30
CA MET A 369 -22.37 -7.79 6.00
C MET A 369 -21.17 -8.38 5.25
N LYS A 370 -20.03 -7.68 5.24
CA LYS A 370 -18.77 -8.20 4.68
C LYS A 370 -18.32 -9.49 5.35
N LEU A 371 -18.47 -9.61 6.68
CA LEU A 371 -18.15 -10.85 7.40
C LEU A 371 -19.09 -12.00 7.00
N LEU A 372 -20.39 -11.74 6.82
CA LEU A 372 -21.34 -12.73 6.30
C LEU A 372 -20.94 -13.20 4.89
N LEU A 373 -20.57 -12.28 4.00
CA LEU A 373 -20.06 -12.60 2.66
C LEU A 373 -18.79 -13.48 2.74
N LYS A 374 -17.85 -13.18 3.64
CA LYS A 374 -16.66 -14.02 3.87
C LYS A 374 -17.05 -15.42 4.36
N LEU A 375 -18.00 -15.55 5.29
CA LEU A 375 -18.48 -16.84 5.78
C LEU A 375 -19.10 -17.71 4.68
N ASP A 376 -19.84 -17.10 3.75
CA ASP A 376 -20.45 -17.81 2.62
C ASP A 376 -19.41 -18.37 1.64
N THR A 377 -18.21 -17.80 1.57
CA THR A 377 -17.13 -18.34 0.73
C THR A 377 -16.47 -19.61 1.31
N ILE A 378 -16.65 -19.89 2.61
CA ILE A 378 -16.01 -21.03 3.26
C ILE A 378 -16.90 -22.27 3.11
N ASP A 379 -16.55 -23.15 2.19
CA ASP A 379 -17.25 -24.42 1.96
C ASP A 379 -16.87 -25.51 2.98
N SER A 380 -17.90 -26.13 3.55
CA SER A 380 -17.73 -27.18 4.57
C SER A 380 -17.27 -28.53 4.01
N GLU A 381 -17.33 -28.76 2.68
CA GLU A 381 -16.90 -30.02 2.02
C GLU A 381 -17.43 -31.33 2.64
N GLY A 382 -18.50 -31.27 3.43
CA GLY A 382 -19.07 -32.41 4.15
C GLY A 382 -18.56 -32.60 5.58
N ASP A 383 -17.65 -31.76 6.06
CA ASP A 383 -17.21 -31.73 7.45
C ASP A 383 -18.26 -31.06 8.33
N GLU A 384 -18.76 -31.80 9.32
CA GLU A 384 -19.82 -31.36 10.22
C GLU A 384 -19.33 -30.33 11.25
N GLU A 385 -18.04 -30.35 11.61
CA GLU A 385 -17.44 -29.41 12.56
C GLU A 385 -17.35 -28.01 11.92
N ILE A 386 -16.79 -27.92 10.71
CA ILE A 386 -16.72 -26.69 9.92
C ILE A 386 -18.14 -26.15 9.67
N ARG A 387 -19.08 -27.02 9.32
CA ARG A 387 -20.47 -26.64 9.06
C ARG A 387 -21.15 -26.06 10.29
N ASN A 388 -20.98 -26.69 11.45
CA ASN A 388 -21.59 -26.23 12.70
C ASN A 388 -20.99 -24.91 13.15
N LYS A 389 -19.66 -24.76 13.05
CA LYS A 389 -18.98 -23.52 13.40
C LYS A 389 -19.40 -22.37 12.48
N ARG A 390 -19.41 -22.57 11.16
CA ARG A 390 -19.93 -21.58 10.19
C ARG A 390 -21.37 -21.17 10.51
N LYS A 391 -22.25 -22.13 10.78
CA LYS A 391 -23.66 -21.86 11.15
C LYS A 391 -23.79 -21.08 12.44
N SER A 392 -22.93 -21.31 13.42
CA SER A 392 -22.90 -20.55 14.68
C SER A 392 -22.54 -19.10 14.42
N LEU A 393 -21.50 -18.85 13.61
CA LEU A 393 -21.02 -17.51 13.26
C LEU A 393 -22.04 -16.73 12.44
N VAL A 394 -22.68 -17.36 11.45
CA VAL A 394 -23.75 -16.73 10.67
C VAL A 394 -24.89 -16.29 11.59
N LYS A 395 -25.33 -17.15 12.52
CA LYS A 395 -26.37 -16.80 13.51
C LYS A 395 -25.94 -15.70 14.48
N GLN A 396 -24.64 -15.54 14.72
CA GLN A 396 -24.13 -14.47 15.57
C GLN A 396 -24.18 -13.14 14.82
N ALA A 397 -23.69 -13.11 13.57
CA ALA A 397 -23.77 -11.95 12.69
C ALA A 397 -25.22 -11.51 12.42
N GLU A 398 -26.14 -12.44 12.14
CA GLU A 398 -27.57 -12.17 11.94
C GLU A 398 -28.20 -11.51 13.18
N ARG A 399 -27.86 -11.99 14.38
CA ARG A 399 -28.34 -11.39 15.63
C ARG A 399 -27.81 -9.96 15.82
N MET A 400 -26.56 -9.70 15.42
CA MET A 400 -25.99 -8.34 15.50
C MET A 400 -26.71 -7.39 14.54
N LEU A 401 -27.01 -7.81 13.31
CA LEU A 401 -27.81 -7.02 12.38
C LEU A 401 -29.23 -6.77 12.91
N GLU A 402 -29.88 -7.78 13.47
CA GLU A 402 -31.21 -7.64 14.07
C GLU A 402 -31.21 -6.60 15.21
N THR A 403 -30.17 -6.60 16.07
CA THR A 403 -30.04 -5.55 17.12
C THR A 403 -29.84 -4.15 16.56
N LEU A 404 -29.16 -4.00 15.41
CA LEU A 404 -28.99 -2.71 14.75
C LEU A 404 -30.29 -2.21 14.13
N ASP A 405 -31.05 -3.10 13.49
CA ASP A 405 -32.35 -2.78 12.92
C ASP A 405 -33.35 -2.38 14.03
N GLU A 406 -33.36 -3.09 15.15
CA GLU A 406 -34.16 -2.72 16.33
C GLU A 406 -33.78 -1.34 16.88
N PHE A 407 -32.48 -1.05 16.97
CA PHE A 407 -31.99 0.25 17.44
C PHE A 407 -32.39 1.38 16.49
N LYS A 408 -32.18 1.18 15.18
CA LYS A 408 -32.60 2.11 14.12
C LYS A 408 -34.10 2.40 14.18
N GLN A 409 -34.92 1.36 14.35
CA GLN A 409 -36.37 1.50 14.49
C GLN A 409 -36.76 2.31 15.73
N LYS A 410 -36.10 2.05 16.87
CA LYS A 410 -36.37 2.75 18.13
C LYS A 410 -36.03 4.24 18.07
N GLU A 411 -34.89 4.60 17.47
CA GLU A 411 -34.52 6.01 17.29
C GLU A 411 -35.44 6.73 16.30
N TRP A 412 -35.88 6.03 15.25
CA TRP A 412 -36.88 6.56 14.33
C TRP A 412 -38.24 6.84 15.02
N GLU A 413 -38.70 5.93 15.88
CA GLU A 413 -39.93 6.12 16.68
C GLU A 413 -39.81 7.29 17.66
N ARG A 414 -38.64 7.48 18.29
CA ARG A 414 -38.36 8.59 19.21
C ARG A 414 -38.53 9.95 18.50
N ILE A 415 -37.89 10.10 17.34
CA ILE A 415 -37.89 11.36 16.57
C ILE A 415 -39.28 11.64 15.97
N SER A 416 -39.95 10.59 15.48
CA SER A 416 -41.30 10.69 14.93
C SER A 416 -42.34 11.10 15.98
N CYS A 417 -42.24 10.60 17.22
CA CYS A 417 -43.14 10.99 18.32
C CYS A 417 -42.83 12.40 18.86
N SER A 418 -41.56 12.81 18.90
CA SER A 418 -41.17 14.14 19.40
C SER A 418 -41.70 15.27 18.51
N SER A 419 -41.76 15.04 17.19
CA SER A 419 -42.19 16.04 16.21
C SER A 419 -43.72 16.29 16.19
N HIS A 420 -44.51 15.44 16.88
CA HIS A 420 -45.97 15.52 16.88
C HIS A 420 -46.55 16.32 18.06
N SER A 421 -45.71 16.74 19.03
CA SER A 421 -46.18 17.36 20.28
C SER A 421 -46.15 18.89 20.30
N ASP A 422 -45.70 19.58 19.24
CA ASP A 422 -45.41 21.03 19.27
C ASP A 422 -46.32 21.90 18.36
N ASN A 423 -47.42 21.35 17.82
CA ASN A 423 -48.35 22.08 16.95
C ASN A 423 -49.71 22.38 17.61
N GLY A 424 -49.73 22.58 18.93
CA GLY A 424 -50.95 22.64 19.72
C GLY A 424 -51.09 23.82 20.66
N GLU A 425 -50.64 25.03 20.32
CA GLU A 425 -50.96 26.23 21.10
C GLU A 425 -50.75 27.51 20.28
N ASP A 426 -51.72 27.84 19.42
CA ASP A 426 -51.98 29.22 18.96
C ASP A 426 -53.44 29.32 18.48
N ASP A 427 -54.34 29.36 19.46
CA ASP A 427 -55.73 29.75 19.25
C ASP A 427 -56.11 30.69 20.40
N PHE A 428 -55.86 32.00 20.22
CA PHE A 428 -56.47 33.08 21.02
C PHE A 428 -56.67 34.37 20.24
#